data_AF-A0A2D4NBR8-F1
#
_entry.id   AF-A0A2D4NBR8-F1
#
_cell.length_a   1.000
_cell.length_b   1.000
_cell.length_c   1.000
_cell.angle_alpha   90.00
_cell.angle_beta   90.00
_cell.angle_gamma   90.00
#
_symmetry.space_group_name_H-M   'P 1'
#
loop_
_entity.id
_entity.type
_entity.pdbx_description
1 polymer ?
#
loop_
_entity_poly.entity_id
_entity_poly.type
_entity_poly.pdbx_seq_one_letter_code
_entity_poly.pdbx_strand_id
1 'polypeptide(L)'
;PFVESFLHMVAKLLESGDPQLQVLGTNSFVKFANIEEDTPSYHRRYDFFVSRFSAMCHSCHDDLEIRNEIRIAGIRGIQGVVRKTVNDELRATIWEPQHMDKIVPSLLFNMQKTEDPDGRIGPPASPSGEKEENPAVLAENCFRELLARATYGNMSNAVRPVFAHLGHHKLWDPNEFAVHCFKIIMYSIQAQYSHHVIQEILAHLDSCKRDSPRVRAGIIQVLLEAVAIAAKGSIGPTVLEVFNTLLKHLSLSVDFELGNTRGGHGHAALSAPSKDNDERIVQNAIIQTIGFFGSNLP
;
A
#
# COMPACT_ATOMS: atom_id res chain seq x y z
N PRO A 1 20.98 16.15 -26.73
CA PRO A 1 21.10 17.28 -25.77
C PRO A 1 21.44 16.74 -24.37
N PHE A 2 22.29 17.43 -23.61
CA PHE A 2 22.98 16.94 -22.39
C PHE A 2 22.16 16.02 -21.45
N VAL A 3 20.90 16.37 -21.15
CA VAL A 3 20.01 15.59 -20.27
C VAL A 3 19.79 14.16 -20.75
N GLU A 4 19.64 13.93 -22.05
CA GLU A 4 19.43 12.59 -22.60
C GLU A 4 20.67 11.71 -22.41
N SER A 5 21.86 12.26 -22.67
CA SER A 5 23.13 11.57 -22.43
C SER A 5 23.36 11.31 -20.95
N PHE A 6 22.99 12.26 -20.08
CA PHE A 6 23.05 12.10 -18.64
C PHE A 6 22.15 10.95 -18.15
N LEU A 7 20.87 10.94 -18.55
CA LEU A 7 19.95 9.87 -18.19
C LEU A 7 20.39 8.51 -18.74
N HIS A 8 21.01 8.47 -19.92
CA HIS A 8 21.59 7.25 -20.46
C HIS A 8 22.78 6.74 -19.62
N MET A 9 23.65 7.64 -19.18
CA MET A 9 24.76 7.31 -18.27
C MET A 9 24.24 6.77 -16.93
N VAL A 10 23.25 7.45 -16.33
CA VAL A 10 22.59 6.97 -15.10
C VAL A 10 22.01 5.58 -15.33
N ALA A 11 21.32 5.35 -16.45
CA ALA A 11 20.75 4.04 -16.76
C ALA A 11 21.82 2.94 -16.80
N LYS A 12 22.98 3.21 -17.39
CA LYS A 12 24.11 2.28 -17.44
C LYS A 12 24.69 1.98 -16.05
N LEU A 13 24.77 2.97 -15.17
CA LEU A 13 25.19 2.77 -13.78
C LEU A 13 24.21 1.85 -13.02
N LEU A 14 22.90 2.05 -13.19
CA LEU A 14 21.86 1.22 -12.56
C LEU A 14 21.79 -0.22 -13.12
N GLU A 15 22.36 -0.47 -14.30
CA GLU A 15 22.47 -1.80 -14.91
C GLU A 15 23.72 -2.57 -14.47
N SER A 16 24.71 -1.90 -13.88
CA SER A 16 26.07 -2.42 -13.72
C SER A 16 26.23 -3.61 -12.77
N GLY A 17 25.19 -4.05 -12.07
CA GLY A 17 25.24 -5.15 -11.09
C GLY A 17 26.01 -4.82 -9.80
N ASP A 18 26.93 -3.86 -9.85
CA ASP A 18 27.69 -3.33 -8.74
C ASP A 18 26.80 -2.43 -7.85
N PRO A 19 26.64 -2.75 -6.55
CA PRO A 19 25.84 -1.96 -5.62
C PRO A 19 26.29 -0.50 -5.51
N GLN A 20 27.60 -0.23 -5.51
CA GLN A 20 28.14 1.12 -5.37
C GLN A 20 27.80 1.98 -6.59
N LEU A 21 27.92 1.40 -7.79
CA LEU A 21 27.54 2.09 -9.02
C LEU A 21 26.03 2.33 -9.09
N GLN A 22 25.20 1.41 -8.60
CA GLN A 22 23.76 1.63 -8.47
C GLN A 22 23.44 2.79 -7.53
N VAL A 23 24.07 2.85 -6.36
CA VAL A 23 23.92 3.96 -5.40
C VAL A 23 24.36 5.29 -6.01
N LEU A 24 25.51 5.33 -6.69
CA LEU A 24 26.01 6.54 -7.37
C LEU A 24 25.07 6.99 -8.50
N GLY A 25 24.54 6.03 -9.28
CA GLY A 25 23.55 6.28 -10.32
C GLY A 25 22.27 6.89 -9.73
N THR A 26 21.71 6.29 -8.68
CA THR A 26 20.56 6.83 -7.95
C THR A 26 20.84 8.23 -7.42
N ASN A 27 21.96 8.45 -6.73
CA ASN A 27 22.29 9.76 -6.15
C ASN A 27 22.39 10.85 -7.24
N SER A 28 22.95 10.50 -8.40
CA SER A 28 23.00 11.38 -9.57
C SER A 28 21.60 11.70 -10.09
N PHE A 29 20.74 10.68 -10.21
CA PHE A 29 19.36 10.85 -10.62
C PHE A 29 18.55 11.71 -9.64
N VAL A 30 18.68 11.50 -8.33
CA VAL A 30 17.97 12.27 -7.30
C VAL A 30 18.41 13.73 -7.31
N LYS A 31 19.71 14.00 -7.47
CA LYS A 31 20.21 15.37 -7.65
C LYS A 31 19.57 16.03 -8.87
N PHE A 32 19.54 15.32 -10.00
CA PHE A 32 18.86 15.78 -11.21
C PHE A 32 17.35 16.01 -10.98
N ALA A 33 16.69 15.12 -10.23
CA ALA A 33 15.27 15.22 -9.93
C ALA A 33 14.90 16.47 -9.09
N ASN A 34 15.84 17.00 -8.30
CA ASN A 34 15.63 18.20 -7.48
C ASN A 34 15.97 19.52 -8.20
N ILE A 35 16.52 19.50 -9.42
CA ILE A 35 16.80 20.73 -10.17
C ILE A 35 15.49 21.24 -10.78
N GLU A 36 15.06 22.44 -10.39
CA GLU A 36 13.93 23.13 -11.04
C GLU A 36 14.38 23.66 -12.41
N GLU A 37 13.99 22.97 -13.48
CA GLU A 37 14.22 23.40 -14.86
C GLU A 37 12.91 23.24 -15.64
N ASP A 38 12.60 24.21 -16.52
CA ASP A 38 11.55 24.17 -17.57
C ASP A 38 11.88 23.14 -18.68
N THR A 39 12.61 22.09 -18.35
CA THR A 39 13.03 21.05 -19.30
C THR A 39 11.86 20.09 -19.50
N PRO A 40 11.37 19.89 -20.75
CA PRO A 40 10.23 19.01 -21.02
C PRO A 40 10.43 17.62 -20.43
N SER A 41 9.43 17.11 -19.71
CA SER A 41 9.43 15.79 -19.13
C SER A 41 9.69 14.70 -20.19
N TYR A 42 10.87 14.07 -20.14
CA TYR A 42 11.27 13.00 -21.06
C TYR A 42 10.65 11.66 -20.63
N HIS A 43 9.36 11.45 -20.94
CA HIS A 43 8.54 10.39 -20.36
C HIS A 43 8.95 8.95 -20.68
N ARG A 44 9.25 8.59 -21.95
CA ARG A 44 9.48 7.17 -22.33
C ARG A 44 10.69 6.52 -21.66
N ARG A 45 11.63 7.30 -21.12
CA ARG A 45 12.79 6.75 -20.42
C ARG A 45 12.50 6.51 -18.94
N TYR A 46 11.46 7.12 -18.36
CA TYR A 46 11.08 6.88 -16.97
C TYR A 46 10.51 5.48 -16.77
N ASP A 47 9.94 4.84 -17.78
CA ASP A 47 9.51 3.44 -17.72
C ASP A 47 10.67 2.52 -17.28
N PHE A 48 11.87 2.77 -17.82
CA PHE A 48 13.09 2.08 -17.41
C PHE A 48 13.43 2.41 -15.96
N PHE A 49 13.46 3.69 -15.57
CA PHE A 49 13.81 4.09 -14.20
C PHE A 49 12.83 3.55 -13.16
N VAL A 50 11.52 3.63 -13.42
CA VAL A 50 10.47 3.03 -12.58
C VAL A 50 10.73 1.53 -12.43
N SER A 51 10.98 0.83 -13.53
CA SER A 51 11.21 -0.62 -13.48
C SER A 51 12.50 -0.98 -12.75
N ARG A 52 13.59 -0.25 -12.97
CA ARG A 52 14.88 -0.51 -12.31
C ARG A 52 14.87 -0.14 -10.83
N PHE A 53 14.35 1.02 -10.45
CA PHE A 53 14.26 1.42 -9.05
C PHE A 53 13.31 0.52 -8.26
N SER A 54 12.20 0.08 -8.88
CA SER A 54 11.31 -0.94 -8.28
C SER A 54 12.05 -2.27 -8.08
N ALA A 55 12.84 -2.73 -9.05
CA ALA A 55 13.65 -3.94 -8.89
C ALA A 55 14.68 -3.82 -7.75
N MET A 56 15.32 -2.65 -7.60
CA MET A 56 16.24 -2.38 -6.50
C MET A 56 15.54 -2.40 -5.12
N CYS A 57 14.28 -1.94 -5.03
CA CYS A 57 13.47 -2.03 -3.81
C CYS A 57 13.23 -3.47 -3.36
N HIS A 58 13.34 -4.44 -4.28
CA HIS A 58 13.20 -5.87 -4.01
C HIS A 58 14.56 -6.60 -4.01
N SER A 59 15.67 -5.90 -3.80
CA SER A 59 16.99 -6.54 -3.72
C SER A 59 17.00 -7.67 -2.69
N CYS A 60 17.56 -8.81 -3.11
CA CYS A 60 17.77 -10.01 -2.31
C CYS A 60 19.27 -10.29 -2.13
N HIS A 61 20.12 -9.26 -2.17
CA HIS A 61 21.56 -9.40 -1.98
C HIS A 61 21.90 -10.14 -0.67
N ASP A 62 22.89 -11.03 -0.68
CA ASP A 62 23.19 -11.90 0.48
C ASP A 62 23.57 -11.09 1.73
N ASP A 63 24.44 -10.10 1.54
CA ASP A 63 24.83 -9.14 2.57
C ASP A 63 23.68 -8.17 2.90
N LEU A 64 23.33 -8.07 4.18
CA LEU A 64 22.21 -7.26 4.68
C LEU A 64 22.45 -5.75 4.54
N GLU A 65 23.68 -5.29 4.77
CA GLU A 65 24.03 -3.86 4.65
C GLU A 65 23.93 -3.45 3.18
N ILE A 66 24.53 -4.23 2.28
CA ILE A 66 24.47 -3.98 0.84
C ILE A 66 23.02 -4.08 0.34
N ARG A 67 22.25 -5.06 0.84
CA ARG A 67 20.82 -5.18 0.52
C ARG A 67 20.05 -3.92 0.91
N ASN A 68 20.27 -3.41 2.12
CA ASN A 68 19.64 -2.19 2.61
C ASN A 68 20.06 -0.97 1.78
N GLU A 69 21.35 -0.83 1.45
CA GLU A 69 21.85 0.25 0.59
C GLU A 69 21.16 0.25 -0.79
N ILE A 70 21.05 -0.92 -1.43
CA ILE A 70 20.38 -1.05 -2.73
C ILE A 70 18.88 -0.70 -2.60
N ARG A 71 18.21 -1.17 -1.54
CA ARG A 71 16.78 -0.89 -1.31
C ARG A 71 16.53 0.60 -1.04
N ILE A 72 17.35 1.23 -0.21
CA ILE A 72 17.33 2.67 0.06
C ILE A 72 17.54 3.45 -1.24
N ALA A 73 18.50 3.04 -2.06
CA ALA A 73 18.73 3.64 -3.37
C ALA A 73 17.53 3.45 -4.31
N GLY A 74 16.88 2.28 -4.30
CA GLY A 74 15.63 2.05 -5.03
C GLY A 74 14.53 3.02 -4.61
N ILE A 75 14.27 3.14 -3.31
CA ILE A 75 13.21 4.00 -2.76
C ILE A 75 13.48 5.47 -3.09
N ARG A 76 14.72 5.96 -2.90
CA ARG A 76 15.10 7.33 -3.26
C ARG A 76 14.96 7.60 -4.76
N GLY A 77 15.29 6.61 -5.59
CA GLY A 77 15.07 6.68 -7.04
C GLY A 77 13.60 6.84 -7.40
N ILE A 78 12.71 6.01 -6.82
CA ILE A 78 11.25 6.14 -6.97
C ILE A 78 10.79 7.54 -6.52
N GLN A 79 11.23 8.00 -5.35
CA GLN A 79 10.87 9.32 -4.83
C GLN A 79 11.29 10.45 -5.79
N GLY A 80 12.48 10.35 -6.39
CA GLY A 80 12.93 11.28 -7.43
C GLY A 80 12.03 11.27 -8.68
N VAL A 81 11.59 10.09 -9.12
CA VAL A 81 10.64 9.96 -10.24
C VAL A 81 9.31 10.62 -9.88
N VAL A 82 8.78 10.37 -8.68
CA VAL A 82 7.52 10.97 -8.19
C VAL A 82 7.62 12.51 -8.17
N ARG A 83 8.72 13.07 -7.68
CA ARG A 83 8.93 14.53 -7.66
C ARG A 83 8.96 15.14 -9.06
N LYS A 84 9.65 14.50 -10.00
CA LYS A 84 9.79 15.03 -11.36
C LYS A 84 8.53 14.92 -12.21
N THR A 85 7.73 13.88 -12.00
CA THR A 85 6.64 13.55 -12.92
C THR A 85 5.28 14.10 -12.50
N VAL A 86 5.09 14.47 -11.24
CA VAL A 86 3.75 14.86 -10.75
C VAL A 86 3.51 16.37 -10.75
N ASN A 87 4.54 17.19 -10.95
CA ASN A 87 4.39 18.66 -11.07
C ASN A 87 4.02 19.13 -12.49
N ASP A 88 4.05 18.24 -13.48
CA ASP A 88 3.79 18.58 -14.89
C ASP A 88 2.35 18.17 -15.24
N GLU A 89 1.39 19.09 -14.99
CA GLU A 89 -0.06 18.88 -15.16
C GLU A 89 -0.46 18.41 -16.57
N LEU A 90 0.43 18.53 -17.55
CA LEU A 90 0.14 18.22 -18.94
C LEU A 90 0.16 16.72 -19.28
N ARG A 91 0.76 15.82 -18.47
CA ARG A 91 1.05 14.43 -18.91
C ARG A 91 1.08 13.38 -17.80
N ALA A 92 -0.11 13.04 -17.27
CA ALA A 92 -0.41 12.03 -16.24
C ALA A 92 -0.01 10.56 -16.57
N THR A 93 1.27 10.28 -16.84
CA THR A 93 1.77 8.94 -17.20
C THR A 93 2.19 8.10 -15.99
N ILE A 94 2.69 8.70 -14.92
CA ILE A 94 3.13 7.92 -13.74
C ILE A 94 1.97 7.21 -13.04
N TRP A 95 0.76 7.76 -13.12
CA TRP A 95 -0.45 7.17 -12.54
C TRP A 95 -1.02 6.02 -13.37
N GLU A 96 -0.47 5.73 -14.54
CA GLU A 96 -0.89 4.58 -15.33
C GLU A 96 -0.59 3.27 -14.58
N PRO A 97 -1.45 2.23 -14.71
CA PRO A 97 -1.26 0.95 -14.05
C PRO A 97 0.15 0.36 -14.25
N GLN A 98 0.71 0.47 -15.46
CA GLN A 98 2.06 -0.03 -15.77
C GLN A 98 3.19 0.48 -14.86
N HIS A 99 3.00 1.63 -14.22
CA HIS A 99 3.92 2.24 -13.28
C HIS A 99 3.47 2.01 -11.83
N MET A 100 2.19 2.27 -11.53
CA MET A 100 1.66 2.11 -10.18
C MET A 100 1.70 0.66 -9.67
N ASP A 101 1.52 -0.32 -10.57
CA ASP A 101 1.64 -1.76 -10.27
C ASP A 101 3.09 -2.20 -9.95
N LYS A 102 4.07 -1.30 -10.11
CA LYS A 102 5.46 -1.52 -9.68
C LYS A 102 5.82 -0.66 -8.47
N ILE A 103 5.46 0.62 -8.51
CA ILE A 103 5.81 1.60 -7.48
C ILE A 103 5.15 1.25 -6.16
N VAL A 104 3.83 1.06 -6.14
CA VAL A 104 3.09 0.86 -4.88
C VAL A 104 3.52 -0.45 -4.20
N PRO A 105 3.57 -1.61 -4.88
CA PRO A 105 4.06 -2.84 -4.24
C PRO A 105 5.51 -2.74 -3.74
N SER A 106 6.39 -2.03 -4.45
CA SER A 106 7.78 -1.82 -4.03
C SER A 106 7.89 -1.05 -2.72
N LEU A 107 7.07 -0.01 -2.55
CA LEU A 107 7.01 0.77 -1.32
C LEU A 107 6.41 -0.06 -0.19
N LEU A 108 5.28 -0.74 -0.43
CA LEU A 108 4.63 -1.58 0.56
C LEU A 108 5.53 -2.73 1.04
N PHE A 109 6.29 -3.34 0.14
CA PHE A 109 7.27 -4.38 0.48
C PHE A 109 8.33 -3.88 1.47
N ASN A 110 8.82 -2.65 1.30
CA ASN A 110 9.82 -2.08 2.21
C ASN A 110 9.19 -1.52 3.50
N MET A 111 7.92 -1.10 3.46
CA MET A 111 7.17 -0.66 4.64
C MET A 111 6.78 -1.81 5.57
N GLN A 112 6.58 -3.01 5.03
CA GLN A 112 6.43 -4.20 5.84
C GLN A 112 7.70 -4.32 6.67
N LYS A 113 7.57 -4.22 7.99
CA LYS A 113 8.65 -4.58 8.89
C LYS A 113 9.05 -5.99 8.48
N THR A 114 10.16 -6.16 7.78
CA THR A 114 10.91 -7.41 7.81
C THR A 114 11.29 -7.57 9.27
N GLU A 115 10.39 -8.17 10.06
CA GLU A 115 10.73 -8.68 11.35
C GLU A 115 11.88 -9.64 11.08
N ASP A 116 13.08 -9.19 11.41
CA ASP A 116 14.20 -10.09 11.57
C ASP A 116 13.78 -11.06 12.68
N PRO A 117 13.63 -12.37 12.42
CA PRO A 117 13.23 -13.34 13.44
C PRO A 117 14.26 -13.44 14.58
N ASP A 118 15.43 -12.83 14.42
CA ASP A 118 16.51 -12.76 15.40
C ASP A 118 16.64 -11.35 15.99
N GLY A 119 15.59 -10.87 16.65
CA GLY A 119 15.66 -9.80 17.65
C GLY A 119 16.50 -10.18 18.89
N ARG A 120 17.63 -10.88 18.71
CA ARG A 120 18.64 -11.07 19.73
C ARG A 120 19.31 -9.73 19.95
N ILE A 121 19.06 -9.19 21.14
CA ILE A 121 19.84 -8.19 21.86
C ILE A 121 21.31 -8.26 21.44
N GLY A 122 21.69 -7.46 20.44
CA GLY A 122 23.07 -7.14 20.12
C GLY A 122 23.55 -6.06 21.07
N PRO A 123 24.86 -6.01 21.41
CA PRO A 123 25.38 -5.02 22.32
C PRO A 123 25.16 -3.60 21.76
N PRO A 124 25.06 -2.57 22.64
CA PRO A 124 24.69 -1.22 22.22
C PRO A 124 25.64 -0.70 21.16
N ALA A 125 25.06 -0.21 20.06
CA ALA A 125 25.79 0.35 18.93
C ALA A 125 26.76 1.46 19.39
N SER A 126 27.98 1.41 18.85
CA SER A 126 29.02 2.42 19.03
C SER A 126 28.56 3.79 18.52
N PRO A 127 29.04 4.90 19.10
CA PRO A 127 28.57 6.26 18.80
C PRO A 127 29.27 6.83 17.55
N SER A 128 29.11 6.19 16.38
CA SER A 128 29.41 6.81 15.08
C SER A 128 28.10 7.34 14.49
N GLY A 129 27.88 8.64 14.65
CA GLY A 129 26.62 9.34 14.42
C GLY A 129 26.25 9.62 12.97
N GLU A 130 26.14 8.58 12.14
CA GLU A 130 25.30 8.65 10.94
C GLU A 130 24.03 7.87 11.25
N LYS A 131 22.87 8.54 11.27
CA LYS A 131 21.58 7.85 11.41
C LYS A 131 21.43 6.93 10.21
N GLU A 132 21.66 5.63 10.41
CA GLU A 132 21.36 4.61 9.41
C GLU A 132 19.91 4.80 8.96
N GLU A 133 19.73 5.17 7.69
CA GLU A 133 18.41 5.51 7.18
C GLU A 133 17.56 4.23 7.06
N ASN A 134 16.48 4.16 7.83
CA ASN A 134 15.61 2.99 7.82
C ASN A 134 14.78 2.93 6.50
N PRO A 135 14.92 1.86 5.69
CA PRO A 135 14.19 1.73 4.42
C PRO A 135 12.67 1.76 4.59
N ALA A 136 12.13 1.25 5.71
CA ALA A 136 10.69 1.28 5.97
C ALA A 136 10.16 2.71 6.15
N VAL A 137 10.90 3.56 6.87
CA VAL A 137 10.54 4.97 7.09
C VAL A 137 10.63 5.75 5.78
N LEU A 138 11.66 5.50 4.98
CA LEU A 138 11.79 6.11 3.65
C LEU A 138 10.67 5.70 2.71
N ALA A 139 10.31 4.42 2.69
CA ALA A 139 9.24 3.90 1.84
C ALA A 139 7.89 4.48 2.23
N GLU A 140 7.59 4.58 3.54
CA GLU A 140 6.38 5.26 4.02
C GLU A 140 6.37 6.73 3.60
N ASN A 141 7.47 7.46 3.79
CA ASN A 141 7.57 8.87 3.39
C ASN A 141 7.36 9.05 1.88
N CYS A 142 7.96 8.18 1.07
CA CYS A 142 7.78 8.19 -0.38
C CYS A 142 6.32 7.87 -0.76
N PHE A 143 5.66 6.94 -0.07
CA PHE A 143 4.26 6.61 -0.31
C PHE A 143 3.34 7.76 0.04
N ARG A 144 3.55 8.41 1.18
CA ARG A 144 2.86 9.65 1.58
C ARG A 144 3.05 10.75 0.55
N GLU A 145 4.27 10.93 0.07
CA GLU A 145 4.63 11.93 -0.93
C GLU A 145 3.91 11.70 -2.27
N LEU A 146 3.83 10.45 -2.73
CA LEU A 146 3.06 10.05 -3.91
C LEU A 146 1.56 10.37 -3.72
N LEU A 147 0.96 9.87 -2.63
CA LEU A 147 -0.48 10.01 -2.35
C LEU A 147 -0.93 11.46 -2.17
N ALA A 148 -0.07 12.32 -1.61
CA ALA A 148 -0.36 13.74 -1.43
C ALA A 148 -0.62 14.50 -2.74
N ARG A 149 -0.20 13.92 -3.87
CA ARG A 149 -0.39 14.50 -5.20
C ARG A 149 -1.43 13.73 -6.04
N ALA A 150 -2.07 12.71 -5.49
CA ALA A 150 -3.11 11.97 -6.17
C ALA A 150 -4.36 12.86 -6.36
N THR A 151 -4.84 12.95 -7.60
CA THR A 151 -6.11 13.59 -7.95
C THR A 151 -7.22 12.55 -8.05
N TYR A 152 -8.47 13.00 -8.14
CA TYR A 152 -9.65 12.13 -8.23
C TYR A 152 -9.51 10.99 -9.25
N GLY A 153 -9.12 11.29 -10.49
CA GLY A 153 -9.01 10.29 -11.57
C GLY A 153 -7.88 9.28 -11.40
N ASN A 154 -6.87 9.60 -10.58
CA ASN A 154 -5.68 8.76 -10.38
C ASN A 154 -5.74 7.93 -9.09
N MET A 155 -6.69 8.24 -8.20
CA MET A 155 -6.79 7.59 -6.89
C MET A 155 -7.00 6.08 -6.99
N SER A 156 -7.85 5.63 -7.92
CA SER A 156 -8.08 4.20 -8.15
C SER A 156 -6.80 3.46 -8.57
N ASN A 157 -5.96 4.07 -9.41
CA ASN A 157 -4.67 3.50 -9.81
C ASN A 157 -3.65 3.47 -8.67
N ALA A 158 -3.78 4.34 -7.66
CA ALA A 158 -2.94 4.33 -6.47
C ALA A 158 -3.38 3.27 -5.45
N VAL A 159 -4.70 3.08 -5.28
CA VAL A 159 -5.28 2.22 -4.24
C VAL A 159 -5.37 0.74 -4.68
N ARG A 160 -5.71 0.46 -5.95
CA ARG A 160 -5.85 -0.93 -6.43
C ARG A 160 -4.61 -1.80 -6.26
N PRO A 161 -3.39 -1.31 -6.54
CA PRO A 161 -2.18 -2.10 -6.28
C PRO A 161 -1.98 -2.43 -4.80
N VAL A 162 -2.51 -1.60 -3.88
CA VAL A 162 -2.48 -1.88 -2.43
C VAL A 162 -3.33 -3.11 -2.13
N PHE A 163 -4.56 -3.18 -2.65
CA PHE A 163 -5.40 -4.37 -2.49
C PHE A 163 -4.75 -5.63 -3.07
N ALA A 164 -4.18 -5.53 -4.27
CA ALA A 164 -3.49 -6.65 -4.91
C ALA A 164 -2.30 -7.14 -4.07
N HIS A 165 -1.49 -6.22 -3.55
CA HIS A 165 -0.36 -6.53 -2.67
C HIS A 165 -0.81 -7.22 -1.38
N LEU A 166 -1.80 -6.67 -0.69
CA LEU A 166 -2.34 -7.24 0.53
C LEU A 166 -2.93 -8.64 0.30
N GLY A 167 -3.62 -8.84 -0.81
CA GLY A 167 -4.17 -10.13 -1.21
C GLY A 167 -3.09 -11.16 -1.52
N HIS A 168 -2.13 -10.85 -2.39
CA HIS A 168 -1.06 -11.76 -2.80
C HIS A 168 -0.17 -12.19 -1.63
N HIS A 169 0.12 -11.27 -0.71
CA HIS A 169 0.95 -11.53 0.46
C HIS A 169 0.15 -12.01 1.70
N LYS A 170 -1.16 -12.22 1.58
CA LYS A 170 -2.06 -12.67 2.66
C LYS A 170 -2.03 -11.77 3.91
N LEU A 171 -2.00 -10.46 3.70
CA LEU A 171 -1.84 -9.44 4.76
C LEU A 171 -3.17 -8.88 5.29
N TRP A 172 -4.27 -9.58 4.98
CA TRP A 172 -5.58 -9.30 5.55
C TRP A 172 -5.82 -10.07 6.87
N ASP A 173 -4.96 -11.02 7.22
CA ASP A 173 -5.00 -11.78 8.47
C ASP A 173 -3.57 -12.22 8.88
N PRO A 174 -2.94 -11.56 9.88
CA PRO A 174 -3.43 -10.41 10.64
C PRO A 174 -3.51 -9.14 9.76
N ASN A 175 -4.43 -8.24 10.09
CA ASN A 175 -4.73 -7.05 9.27
C ASN A 175 -4.02 -5.76 9.71
N GLU A 176 -3.05 -5.84 10.63
CA GLU A 176 -2.36 -4.66 11.18
C GLU A 176 -1.67 -3.84 10.08
N PHE A 177 -0.97 -4.51 9.17
CA PHE A 177 -0.29 -3.85 8.06
C PHE A 177 -1.30 -3.25 7.06
N ALA A 178 -2.41 -3.94 6.78
CA ALA A 178 -3.48 -3.40 5.93
C ALA A 178 -4.07 -2.11 6.53
N VAL A 179 -4.38 -2.12 7.82
CA VAL A 179 -4.86 -0.92 8.54
C VAL A 179 -3.82 0.20 8.50
N HIS A 180 -2.54 -0.11 8.71
CA HIS A 180 -1.46 0.89 8.61
C HIS A 180 -1.39 1.54 7.22
N CYS A 181 -1.45 0.73 6.16
CA CYS A 181 -1.44 1.22 4.78
C CYS A 181 -2.60 2.17 4.51
N PHE A 182 -3.83 1.80 4.90
CA PHE A 182 -5.00 2.64 4.67
C PHE A 182 -5.04 3.88 5.56
N LYS A 183 -4.47 3.84 6.77
CA LYS A 183 -4.24 5.06 7.57
C LYS A 183 -3.29 6.01 6.84
N ILE A 184 -2.19 5.51 6.28
CA ILE A 184 -1.27 6.33 5.48
C ILE A 184 -2.00 6.96 4.29
N ILE A 185 -2.77 6.17 3.54
CA ILE A 185 -3.58 6.66 2.41
C ILE A 185 -4.49 7.80 2.86
N MET A 186 -5.32 7.56 3.87
CA MET A 186 -6.34 8.52 4.31
C MET A 186 -5.76 9.80 4.91
N TYR A 187 -4.61 9.74 5.58
CA TYR A 187 -3.94 10.93 6.11
C TYR A 187 -3.14 11.72 5.07
N SER A 188 -2.76 11.09 3.96
CA SER A 188 -1.91 11.73 2.94
C SER A 188 -2.69 12.35 1.80
N ILE A 189 -3.89 11.87 1.50
CA ILE A 189 -4.72 12.43 0.42
C ILE A 189 -5.43 13.72 0.85
N GLN A 190 -5.86 14.51 -0.12
CA GLN A 190 -6.76 15.64 0.15
C GLN A 190 -8.11 15.14 0.66
N ALA A 191 -8.66 15.81 1.68
CA ALA A 191 -9.91 15.39 2.34
C ALA A 191 -11.10 15.24 1.37
N GLN A 192 -11.13 16.01 0.28
CA GLN A 192 -12.17 15.91 -0.75
C GLN A 192 -12.18 14.58 -1.52
N TYR A 193 -11.08 13.82 -1.50
CA TYR A 193 -10.97 12.52 -2.20
C TYR A 193 -11.17 11.30 -1.28
N SER A 194 -11.40 11.50 0.02
CA SER A 194 -11.58 10.43 1.01
C SER A 194 -12.73 9.48 0.66
N HIS A 195 -13.86 10.02 0.20
CA HIS A 195 -15.04 9.27 -0.19
C HIS A 195 -14.75 8.29 -1.33
N HIS A 196 -13.84 8.64 -2.24
CA HIS A 196 -13.47 7.76 -3.35
C HIS A 196 -12.62 6.58 -2.88
N VAL A 197 -11.71 6.78 -1.91
CA VAL A 197 -10.98 5.66 -1.29
C VAL A 197 -11.94 4.72 -0.56
N ILE A 198 -12.93 5.27 0.16
CA ILE A 198 -13.97 4.48 0.83
C ILE A 198 -14.77 3.65 -0.19
N GLN A 199 -15.15 4.24 -1.33
CA GLN A 199 -15.83 3.52 -2.42
C GLN A 199 -14.98 2.37 -2.98
N GLU A 200 -13.68 2.58 -3.19
CA GLU A 200 -12.79 1.50 -3.63
C GLU A 200 -12.67 0.38 -2.57
N ILE A 201 -12.66 0.70 -1.26
CA ILE A 201 -12.69 -0.31 -0.19
C ILE A 201 -14.01 -1.10 -0.20
N LEU A 202 -15.16 -0.43 -0.36
CA LEU A 202 -16.47 -1.09 -0.46
C LEU A 202 -16.55 -2.00 -1.68
N ALA A 203 -16.08 -1.53 -2.84
CA ALA A 203 -16.01 -2.33 -4.06
C ALA A 203 -15.09 -3.55 -3.91
N HIS A 204 -13.97 -3.40 -3.19
CA HIS A 204 -13.09 -4.51 -2.87
C HIS A 204 -13.76 -5.53 -1.95
N LEU A 205 -14.46 -5.09 -0.90
CA LEU A 205 -15.24 -5.95 -0.01
C LEU A 205 -16.30 -6.77 -0.78
N ASP A 206 -17.00 -6.13 -1.71
CA ASP A 206 -17.98 -6.79 -2.59
C ASP A 206 -17.34 -7.84 -3.51
N SER A 207 -16.12 -7.60 -3.98
CA SER A 207 -15.34 -8.55 -4.78
C SER A 207 -14.87 -9.74 -3.94
N CYS A 208 -14.52 -9.51 -2.67
CA CYS A 208 -14.08 -10.51 -1.70
C CYS A 208 -15.21 -11.19 -0.92
N LYS A 209 -16.48 -11.07 -1.35
CA LYS A 209 -17.65 -11.61 -0.62
C LYS A 209 -17.63 -13.12 -0.35
N ARG A 210 -16.80 -13.89 -1.07
CA ARG A 210 -16.62 -15.34 -0.90
C ARG A 210 -15.28 -15.71 -0.26
N ASP A 211 -14.44 -14.73 0.04
CA ASP A 211 -13.16 -14.98 0.71
C ASP A 211 -13.40 -15.37 2.17
N SER A 212 -12.34 -15.84 2.82
CA SER A 212 -12.43 -16.28 4.22
C SER A 212 -13.05 -15.21 5.12
N PRO A 213 -13.81 -15.60 6.16
CA PRO A 213 -14.36 -14.64 7.12
C PRO A 213 -13.31 -13.69 7.71
N ARG A 214 -12.08 -14.19 7.93
CA ARG A 214 -10.95 -13.39 8.43
C ARG A 214 -10.54 -12.28 7.46
N VAL A 215 -10.43 -12.60 6.16
CA VAL A 215 -10.12 -11.59 5.12
C VAL A 215 -11.23 -10.54 5.04
N ARG A 216 -12.50 -10.97 5.01
CA ARG A 216 -13.64 -10.04 4.98
C ARG A 216 -13.68 -9.12 6.20
N ALA A 217 -13.48 -9.68 7.40
CA ALA A 217 -13.37 -8.90 8.63
C ALA A 217 -12.18 -7.92 8.62
N GLY A 218 -11.04 -8.33 8.05
CA GLY A 218 -9.87 -7.46 7.84
C GLY A 218 -10.18 -6.25 6.96
N ILE A 219 -10.90 -6.45 5.85
CA ILE A 219 -11.35 -5.38 4.95
C ILE A 219 -12.36 -4.45 5.67
N ILE A 220 -13.30 -5.01 6.43
CA ILE A 220 -14.27 -4.23 7.22
C ILE A 220 -13.56 -3.37 8.27
N GLN A 221 -12.53 -3.88 8.93
CA GLN A 221 -11.74 -3.09 9.88
C GLN A 221 -10.98 -1.95 9.19
N VAL A 222 -10.45 -2.18 7.97
CA VAL A 222 -9.86 -1.10 7.16
C VAL A 222 -10.90 -0.04 6.80
N LEU A 223 -12.12 -0.47 6.43
CA LEU A 223 -13.23 0.45 6.15
C LEU A 223 -13.60 1.28 7.39
N LEU A 224 -13.70 0.67 8.56
CA LEU A 224 -13.97 1.35 9.83
C LEU A 224 -12.96 2.48 10.07
N GLU A 225 -11.66 2.17 9.96
CA GLU A 225 -10.59 3.15 10.18
C GLU A 225 -10.59 4.27 9.13
N ALA A 226 -10.84 3.95 7.86
CA ALA A 226 -10.96 4.95 6.80
C ALA A 226 -12.16 5.89 7.03
N VAL A 227 -13.32 5.33 7.39
CA VAL A 227 -14.52 6.11 7.72
C VAL A 227 -14.28 6.97 8.96
N ALA A 228 -13.61 6.45 9.99
CA ALA A 228 -13.28 7.21 11.19
C ALA A 228 -12.41 8.44 10.92
N ILE A 229 -11.49 8.34 9.95
CA ILE A 229 -10.68 9.48 9.51
C ILE A 229 -11.53 10.46 8.69
N ALA A 230 -12.36 9.97 7.78
CA ALA A 230 -13.19 10.79 6.88
C ALA A 230 -14.38 11.48 7.57
N ALA A 231 -14.89 10.93 8.67
CA ALA A 231 -16.01 11.47 9.45
C ALA A 231 -15.75 12.90 9.94
N LYS A 232 -14.48 13.32 10.03
CA LYS A 232 -14.07 14.67 10.42
C LYS A 232 -14.32 15.76 9.37
N GLY A 233 -14.76 15.43 8.15
CA GLY A 233 -15.02 16.50 7.15
C GLY A 233 -15.70 16.15 5.83
N SER A 234 -15.70 14.90 5.36
CA SER A 234 -16.11 14.61 3.96
C SER A 234 -16.84 13.28 3.74
N ILE A 235 -17.37 12.67 4.80
CA ILE A 235 -18.04 11.35 4.71
C ILE A 235 -19.45 11.40 4.07
N GLY A 236 -20.10 12.57 4.07
CA GLY A 236 -21.52 12.76 3.73
C GLY A 236 -22.02 12.03 2.48
N PRO A 237 -21.33 12.12 1.32
CA PRO A 237 -21.79 11.47 0.08
C PRO A 237 -21.85 9.95 0.13
N THR A 238 -21.01 9.31 0.97
CA THR A 238 -20.85 7.84 1.01
C THR A 238 -21.57 7.17 2.16
N VAL A 239 -22.24 7.93 3.04
CA VAL A 239 -22.85 7.39 4.26
C VAL A 239 -23.83 6.25 3.98
N LEU A 240 -24.83 6.52 3.14
CA LEU A 240 -25.85 5.52 2.81
C LEU A 240 -25.26 4.30 2.09
N GLU A 241 -24.26 4.52 1.24
CA GLU A 241 -23.57 3.47 0.50
C GLU A 241 -22.81 2.52 1.44
N VAL A 242 -22.09 3.08 2.42
CA VAL A 242 -21.41 2.32 3.47
C VAL A 242 -22.41 1.46 4.26
N PHE A 243 -23.50 2.06 4.77
CA PHE A 243 -24.52 1.30 5.52
C PHE A 243 -25.16 0.19 4.68
N ASN A 244 -25.59 0.50 3.46
CA ASN A 244 -26.25 -0.46 2.59
C ASN A 244 -25.33 -1.65 2.28
N THR A 245 -24.05 -1.37 2.00
CA THR A 245 -23.06 -2.42 1.73
C THR A 245 -22.81 -3.26 2.98
N LEU A 246 -22.61 -2.63 4.14
CA LEU A 246 -22.40 -3.35 5.41
C LEU A 246 -23.60 -4.24 5.79
N LEU A 247 -24.83 -3.74 5.65
CA LEU A 247 -26.05 -4.52 5.90
C LEU A 247 -26.20 -5.70 4.93
N LYS A 248 -25.89 -5.48 3.65
CA LYS A 248 -25.83 -6.55 2.65
C LYS A 248 -24.82 -7.63 3.04
N HIS A 249 -23.61 -7.26 3.45
CA HIS A 249 -22.59 -8.22 3.91
C HIS A 249 -22.96 -8.91 5.22
N LEU A 250 -23.69 -8.24 6.11
CA LEU A 250 -24.21 -8.84 7.34
C LEU A 250 -25.23 -9.94 7.01
N SER A 251 -26.19 -9.65 6.14
CA SER A 251 -27.16 -10.65 5.67
C SER A 251 -26.46 -11.85 5.03
N LEU A 252 -25.48 -11.59 4.14
CA LEU A 252 -24.69 -12.65 3.50
C LEU A 252 -23.95 -13.52 4.53
N SER A 253 -23.34 -12.90 5.55
CA SER A 253 -22.62 -13.63 6.60
C SER A 253 -23.54 -14.49 7.46
N VAL A 254 -24.74 -14.00 7.78
CA VAL A 254 -25.78 -14.79 8.48
C VAL A 254 -26.27 -15.96 7.60
N ASP A 255 -26.45 -15.74 6.30
CA ASP A 255 -26.85 -16.80 5.37
C ASP A 255 -25.79 -17.91 5.28
N PHE A 256 -24.49 -17.56 5.29
CA PHE A 256 -23.39 -18.53 5.32
C PHE A 256 -23.37 -19.36 6.62
N GLU A 257 -23.61 -18.73 7.78
CA GLU A 257 -23.75 -19.43 9.07
C GLU A 257 -24.91 -20.44 9.05
N LEU A 258 -26.09 -20.01 8.57
CA LEU A 258 -27.28 -20.85 8.48
C LEU A 258 -27.10 -22.00 7.47
N GLY A 259 -26.42 -21.75 6.35
CA GLY A 259 -26.10 -22.75 5.34
C GLY A 259 -25.19 -23.86 5.87
N ASN A 260 -24.14 -23.50 6.61
CA ASN A 260 -23.25 -24.47 7.26
C ASN A 260 -23.98 -25.34 8.30
N THR A 261 -24.94 -24.77 9.01
CA THR A 261 -25.74 -25.49 10.02
C THR A 261 -26.68 -26.52 9.39
N ARG A 262 -27.21 -26.25 8.19
CA ARG A 262 -28.14 -27.14 7.47
C ARG A 262 -27.45 -28.28 6.71
N GLY A 263 -26.20 -28.10 6.27
CA GLY A 263 -25.43 -29.11 5.53
C GLY A 263 -24.78 -30.22 6.37
N GLY A 264 -24.78 -30.11 7.70
CA GLY A 264 -24.09 -31.04 8.61
C GLY A 264 -24.86 -32.28 9.08
N HIS A 265 -26.09 -32.52 8.60
CA HIS A 265 -26.95 -33.61 9.10
C HIS A 265 -26.83 -34.91 8.28
N GLY A 266 -25.61 -35.34 7.95
CA GLY A 266 -25.34 -36.57 7.22
C GLY A 266 -24.18 -37.37 7.80
N HIS A 267 -24.50 -38.26 8.74
CA HIS A 267 -23.65 -39.31 9.33
C HIS A 267 -22.45 -38.91 10.23
N ALA A 268 -22.39 -39.60 11.37
CA ALA A 268 -21.55 -39.32 12.54
C ALA A 268 -20.05 -39.64 12.39
N ALA A 269 -19.19 -38.85 13.03
CA ALA A 269 -17.93 -39.30 13.63
C ALA A 269 -17.38 -38.28 14.63
N LEU A 270 -16.91 -38.78 15.78
CA LEU A 270 -16.27 -38.04 16.86
C LEU A 270 -14.92 -37.47 16.40
N SER A 271 -14.75 -36.14 16.37
CA SER A 271 -13.46 -35.45 16.58
C SER A 271 -13.54 -33.94 16.33
N ALA A 272 -12.92 -33.18 17.23
CA ALA A 272 -12.60 -31.75 17.22
C ALA A 272 -13.65 -30.78 17.82
N PRO A 273 -13.29 -30.03 18.89
CA PRO A 273 -14.07 -28.89 19.34
C PRO A 273 -13.88 -27.70 18.38
N SER A 274 -14.90 -26.84 18.28
CA SER A 274 -14.86 -25.44 17.82
C SER A 274 -14.49 -25.12 16.35
N LYS A 275 -15.27 -25.59 15.37
CA LYS A 275 -15.65 -24.71 14.23
C LYS A 275 -16.82 -23.82 14.67
N ASP A 276 -16.64 -23.15 15.81
CA ASP A 276 -17.58 -22.15 16.29
C ASP A 276 -17.53 -21.01 15.27
N ASN A 277 -18.72 -20.59 14.85
CA ASN A 277 -18.98 -19.94 13.57
C ASN A 277 -18.05 -18.75 13.25
N ASP A 278 -17.03 -18.96 12.40
CA ASP A 278 -16.07 -17.93 11.96
C ASP A 278 -16.77 -16.71 11.31
N GLU A 279 -17.98 -16.90 10.78
CA GLU A 279 -18.82 -15.78 10.28
C GLU A 279 -19.16 -14.77 11.37
N ARG A 280 -19.25 -15.17 12.65
CA ARG A 280 -19.46 -14.22 13.76
C ARG A 280 -18.38 -13.15 13.83
N ILE A 281 -17.17 -13.44 13.37
CA ILE A 281 -16.09 -12.43 13.32
C ILE A 281 -16.45 -11.32 12.33
N VAL A 282 -16.98 -11.70 11.16
CA VAL A 282 -17.47 -10.75 10.15
C VAL A 282 -18.67 -9.98 10.69
N GLN A 283 -19.66 -10.69 11.25
CA GLN A 283 -20.87 -10.07 11.82
C GLN A 283 -20.51 -9.05 12.92
N ASN A 284 -19.63 -9.41 13.85
CA ASN A 284 -19.16 -8.52 14.91
C ASN A 284 -18.41 -7.30 14.36
N ALA A 285 -17.51 -7.49 13.39
CA ALA A 285 -16.80 -6.39 12.74
C ALA A 285 -17.78 -5.41 12.06
N ILE A 286 -18.81 -5.93 11.38
CA ILE A 286 -19.84 -5.11 10.75
C ILE A 286 -20.66 -4.35 11.79
N ILE A 287 -21.15 -5.02 12.84
CA ILE A 287 -21.95 -4.39 13.90
C ILE A 287 -21.15 -3.29 14.60
N GLN A 288 -19.87 -3.53 14.90
CA GLN A 288 -18.98 -2.50 15.46
C GLN A 288 -18.81 -1.32 14.51
N THR A 289 -18.63 -1.59 13.21
CA THR A 289 -18.47 -0.54 12.20
C THR A 289 -19.73 0.32 12.05
N ILE A 290 -20.89 -0.33 11.95
CA ILE A 290 -22.20 0.33 11.90
C ILE A 290 -22.46 1.14 13.17
N GLY A 291 -22.17 0.57 14.34
CA GLY A 291 -22.35 1.24 15.64
C GLY A 291 -21.48 2.48 15.78
N PHE A 292 -20.18 2.36 15.44
CA PHE A 292 -19.27 3.51 15.39
C PHE A 292 -19.76 4.56 14.40
N PHE A 293 -20.28 4.14 13.26
CA PHE A 293 -20.75 5.07 12.26
C PHE A 293 -22.00 5.82 12.71
N GLY A 294 -22.98 5.11 13.29
CA GLY A 294 -24.18 5.69 13.87
C GLY A 294 -23.89 6.69 15.00
N SER A 295 -22.79 6.53 15.75
CA SER A 295 -22.41 7.48 16.80
C SER A 295 -21.64 8.72 16.31
N ASN A 296 -21.09 8.68 15.09
CA ASN A 296 -20.22 9.74 14.55
C ASN A 296 -20.85 10.52 13.38
N LEU A 297 -22.07 10.18 12.99
CA LEU A 297 -22.83 10.94 12.02
C LEU A 297 -23.59 12.09 12.71
N PRO A 298 -23.66 13.28 12.08
CA PRO A 298 -24.42 14.41 12.60
C PRO A 298 -25.94 14.16 12.61
#